data_AF-A0A151IFV2-F1
#
_entry.id   AF-A0A151IFV2-F1
#
_cell.length_a   1.000
_cell.length_b   1.000
_cell.length_c   1.000
_cell.angle_alpha   90.00
_cell.angle_beta   90.00
_cell.angle_gamma   90.00
#
_symmetry.space_group_name_H-M   'P 1'
#
loop_
_entity.id
_entity.type
_entity.pdbx_description
1 polymer ?
#
loop_
_entity_poly.entity_id
_entity_poly.type
_entity_poly.pdbx_seq_one_letter_code
_entity_poly.pdbx_strand_id
1 'polypeptide(L)'
;MERASQFTVAELKEIARRLNVSSSGLKVEIIKRLMEADPKGTWMDEGGSIHEEDDEREDVQLRLERDRNELLRQELELAKRERDVAQREAVLARRELELTNRGNPAMGHQGREGHVNELRSQQRVEARATPQLRADVKGIGDLLGEFDGSNPYFEDWEKQVRLVKRLFTVDDAIMKIIISSKLKGTADRWFRSKSEHTEMTLDELLLAMKDGFDQRPSKVDRLKKFEARTWQTNESFCHYYHEKLILGNLVPI
;
A
#
# COMPACT_ATOMS: atom_id res chain seq x y z
N MET A 1 -0.18 -21.84 -48.84
CA MET A 1 -0.89 -22.23 -47.61
C MET A 1 -0.03 -22.11 -46.35
N GLU A 2 1.29 -22.39 -46.39
CA GLU A 2 2.14 -22.32 -45.18
C GLU A 2 2.17 -20.95 -44.49
N ARG A 3 2.21 -19.83 -45.24
CA ARG A 3 2.15 -18.47 -44.66
C ARG A 3 0.80 -18.15 -43.99
N ALA A 4 -0.32 -18.61 -44.55
CA ALA A 4 -1.65 -18.38 -43.99
C ALA A 4 -1.87 -19.10 -42.64
N SER A 5 -1.11 -20.17 -42.37
CA SER A 5 -1.16 -20.90 -41.11
C SER A 5 -0.46 -20.18 -39.95
N GLN A 6 0.40 -19.18 -40.24
CA GLN A 6 1.13 -18.41 -39.22
C GLN A 6 0.22 -17.44 -38.47
N PHE A 7 -0.89 -17.02 -39.09
CA PHE A 7 -1.88 -16.16 -38.46
C PHE A 7 -2.68 -16.90 -37.39
N THR A 8 -2.92 -16.24 -36.26
CA THR A 8 -3.82 -16.71 -35.22
C THR A 8 -5.27 -16.67 -35.69
N VAL A 9 -6.15 -17.42 -35.04
CA VAL A 9 -7.60 -17.40 -35.38
C VAL A 9 -8.21 -16.02 -35.15
N ALA A 10 -7.68 -15.24 -34.21
CA ALA A 10 -8.13 -13.87 -33.93
C ALA A 10 -7.78 -12.92 -35.10
N GLU A 11 -6.53 -12.97 -35.58
CA GLU A 11 -6.08 -12.16 -36.73
C GLU A 11 -6.87 -12.51 -37.99
N LEU A 12 -7.07 -13.79 -38.26
CA LEU A 12 -7.86 -14.23 -39.43
C LEU A 12 -9.31 -13.75 -39.37
N LYS A 13 -9.91 -13.66 -38.17
CA LYS A 13 -11.27 -13.12 -38.00
C LYS A 13 -11.31 -11.60 -38.18
N GLU A 14 -10.25 -10.90 -37.77
CA GLU A 14 -10.12 -9.46 -37.96
C GLU A 14 -10.00 -9.10 -39.44
N ILE A 15 -9.11 -9.80 -40.15
CA ILE A 15 -8.90 -9.67 -41.59
C ILE A 15 -10.17 -10.04 -42.35
N ALA A 16 -10.88 -11.11 -41.94
CA ALA A 16 -12.17 -11.49 -42.52
C ALA A 16 -13.22 -10.37 -42.37
N ARG A 17 -13.26 -9.69 -41.23
CA ARG A 17 -14.18 -8.57 -41.01
C ARG A 17 -13.83 -7.36 -41.88
N ARG A 18 -12.54 -7.05 -42.05
CA ARG A 18 -12.07 -5.97 -42.92
C ARG A 18 -12.41 -6.21 -44.39
N LEU A 19 -12.28 -7.47 -44.84
CA LEU A 19 -12.65 -7.90 -46.20
C LEU A 19 -14.15 -8.22 -46.36
N ASN A 20 -14.96 -7.96 -45.32
CA ASN A 20 -16.41 -8.16 -45.30
C ASN A 20 -16.83 -9.61 -45.65
N VAL A 21 -16.02 -10.58 -45.26
CA VAL A 21 -16.28 -12.02 -45.41
C VAL A 21 -16.60 -12.67 -44.06
N SER A 22 -17.30 -13.81 -44.10
CA SER A 22 -17.72 -14.50 -42.88
C SER A 22 -16.51 -14.94 -42.04
N SER A 23 -16.55 -14.62 -40.73
CA SER A 23 -15.52 -14.94 -39.75
C SER A 23 -15.86 -16.16 -38.86
N SER A 24 -16.92 -16.90 -39.18
CA SER A 24 -17.37 -18.08 -38.42
C SER A 24 -16.70 -19.37 -38.90
N GLY A 25 -16.61 -20.40 -38.05
CA GLY A 25 -16.07 -21.71 -38.44
C GLY A 25 -14.60 -21.94 -38.07
N LEU A 26 -14.04 -23.03 -38.60
CA LEU A 26 -12.67 -23.50 -38.30
C LEU A 26 -11.61 -22.64 -39.00
N LYS A 27 -10.38 -22.60 -38.44
CA LYS A 27 -9.25 -21.81 -38.98
C LYS A 27 -9.05 -22.01 -40.48
N VAL A 28 -9.12 -23.26 -40.95
CA VAL A 28 -8.93 -23.64 -42.36
C VAL A 28 -10.07 -23.11 -43.24
N GLU A 29 -11.31 -23.05 -42.73
CA GLU A 29 -12.46 -22.53 -43.46
C GLU A 29 -12.41 -21.01 -43.61
N ILE A 30 -11.92 -20.32 -42.57
CA ILE A 30 -11.71 -18.86 -42.61
C ILE A 30 -10.58 -18.52 -43.61
N ILE A 31 -9.46 -19.26 -43.57
CA ILE A 31 -8.37 -19.10 -44.55
C ILE A 31 -8.87 -19.33 -45.97
N LYS A 32 -9.67 -20.39 -46.20
CA LYS A 32 -10.24 -20.68 -47.52
C LYS A 32 -11.08 -19.51 -48.04
N ARG A 33 -11.96 -18.94 -47.23
CA ARG A 33 -12.79 -17.79 -47.61
C ARG A 33 -11.97 -16.53 -47.89
N LEU A 34 -10.93 -16.29 -47.10
CA LEU A 34 -10.00 -15.18 -47.33
C LEU A 34 -9.26 -15.33 -48.66
N MET A 35 -8.83 -16.55 -49.01
CA MET A 35 -8.20 -16.84 -50.30
C MET A 35 -9.19 -16.76 -51.48
N GLU A 36 -10.46 -17.09 -51.28
CA GLU A 36 -11.50 -16.94 -52.30
C GLU A 36 -11.85 -15.47 -52.54
N ALA A 37 -11.85 -14.64 -51.49
CA ALA A 37 -12.16 -13.22 -51.57
C ALA A 37 -10.98 -12.37 -52.06
N ASP A 38 -9.75 -12.77 -51.74
CA ASP A 38 -8.53 -12.17 -52.27
C ASP A 38 -7.56 -13.26 -52.76
N PRO A 39 -7.69 -13.68 -54.03
CA PRO A 39 -6.80 -14.67 -54.64
C PRO A 39 -5.35 -14.20 -54.80
N LYS A 40 -5.08 -12.89 -54.69
CA LYS A 40 -3.73 -12.32 -54.79
C LYS A 40 -2.96 -12.39 -53.47
N GLY A 41 -3.65 -12.66 -52.36
CA GLY A 41 -3.02 -12.84 -51.05
C GLY A 41 -2.49 -11.54 -50.42
N THR A 42 -2.97 -10.38 -50.87
CA THR A 42 -2.57 -9.06 -50.35
C THR A 42 -2.91 -8.88 -48.87
N TRP A 43 -3.93 -9.59 -48.38
CA TRP A 43 -4.28 -9.59 -46.96
C TRP A 43 -3.18 -10.14 -46.02
N MET A 44 -2.20 -10.88 -46.55
CA MET A 44 -1.08 -11.41 -45.76
C MET A 44 0.06 -10.39 -45.57
N ASP A 45 0.13 -9.34 -46.39
CA ASP A 45 1.22 -8.35 -46.33
C ASP A 45 0.90 -7.18 -45.38
N GLU A 46 -0.37 -6.91 -45.09
CA GLU A 46 -0.81 -5.79 -44.24
C GLU A 46 -0.85 -6.10 -42.73
N GLY A 47 -0.68 -7.37 -42.34
CA GLY A 47 -0.82 -7.83 -40.95
C GLY A 47 0.47 -7.82 -40.11
N GLY A 48 1.61 -7.43 -40.68
CA GLY A 48 2.93 -7.63 -40.06
C GLY A 48 3.38 -6.63 -39.00
N SER A 49 2.55 -5.65 -38.59
CA SER A 49 3.02 -4.50 -37.80
C SER A 49 2.07 -4.14 -36.65
N ILE A 50 1.83 -5.08 -35.73
CA ILE A 50 1.07 -4.80 -34.49
C ILE A 50 1.87 -5.19 -33.22
N HIS A 51 3.03 -5.83 -33.34
CA HIS A 51 3.71 -6.45 -32.19
C HIS A 51 4.97 -5.74 -31.65
N GLU A 52 5.47 -4.67 -32.25
CA GLU A 52 6.74 -4.06 -31.79
C GLU A 52 6.57 -2.92 -30.77
N GLU A 53 5.43 -2.24 -30.72
CA GLU A 53 5.27 -1.07 -29.85
C GLU A 53 4.76 -1.37 -28.43
N ASP A 54 4.17 -2.54 -28.18
CA ASP A 54 3.67 -2.92 -26.85
C ASP A 54 4.77 -3.59 -25.99
N ASP A 55 5.69 -4.33 -26.60
CA ASP A 55 6.78 -5.04 -25.91
C ASP A 55 7.83 -4.05 -25.33
N GLU A 56 8.13 -2.95 -26.03
CA GLU A 56 9.04 -1.92 -25.52
C GLU A 56 8.46 -1.12 -24.35
N ARG A 57 7.13 -0.94 -24.30
CA ARG A 57 6.47 -0.20 -23.20
C ARG A 57 6.42 -1.01 -21.91
N GLU A 58 6.21 -2.32 -21.99
CA GLU A 58 6.21 -3.22 -20.83
C GLU A 58 7.61 -3.35 -20.19
N ASP A 59 8.68 -3.44 -20.99
CA ASP A 59 10.06 -3.50 -20.47
C ASP A 59 10.48 -2.18 -19.78
N VAL A 60 10.06 -1.03 -20.31
CA VAL A 60 10.31 0.28 -19.67
C VAL A 60 9.61 0.39 -18.31
N GLN A 61 8.37 -0.10 -18.19
CA GLN A 61 7.61 -0.03 -16.94
C GLN A 61 8.23 -0.93 -15.84
N LEU A 62 8.63 -2.16 -16.19
CA LEU A 62 9.28 -3.08 -15.25
C LEU A 62 10.65 -2.55 -14.77
N ARG A 63 11.41 -1.89 -15.66
CA ARG A 63 12.67 -1.23 -15.29
C ARG A 63 12.44 -0.08 -14.30
N LEU A 64 11.45 0.77 -14.56
CA LEU A 64 11.10 1.88 -13.66
C LEU A 64 10.67 1.41 -12.26
N GLU A 65 9.89 0.32 -12.19
CA GLU A 65 9.49 -0.26 -10.90
C GLU A 65 10.67 -0.87 -10.14
N ARG A 66 11.62 -1.47 -10.86
CA ARG A 66 12.84 -2.02 -10.27
C ARG A 66 13.73 -0.91 -9.69
N ASP A 67 13.95 0.15 -10.45
CA ASP A 67 14.74 1.31 -10.02
C ASP A 67 14.10 2.00 -8.81
N ARG A 68 12.77 2.13 -8.80
CA ARG A 68 12.01 2.67 -7.66
C ARG A 68 12.17 1.81 -6.40
N ASN A 69 12.14 0.49 -6.53
CA ASN A 69 12.33 -0.42 -5.40
C ASN A 69 13.77 -0.39 -4.88
N GLU A 70 14.76 -0.21 -5.75
CA GLU A 70 16.16 -0.06 -5.36
C GLU A 70 16.40 1.26 -4.61
N LEU A 71 15.79 2.36 -5.05
CA LEU A 71 15.83 3.65 -4.33
C LEU A 71 15.21 3.54 -2.93
N LEU A 72 14.03 2.93 -2.81
CA LEU A 72 13.38 2.73 -1.50
C LEU A 72 14.25 1.91 -0.53
N ARG A 73 14.98 0.92 -1.04
CA ARG A 73 15.92 0.13 -0.21
C ARG A 73 17.10 0.97 0.27
N GLN A 74 17.66 1.82 -0.61
CA GLN A 74 18.75 2.71 -0.24
C GLN A 74 18.31 3.77 0.78
N GLU A 75 17.12 4.34 0.63
CA GLU A 75 16.55 5.29 1.59
C GLU A 75 16.32 4.64 2.96
N LEU A 76 15.80 3.40 2.99
CA LEU A 76 15.64 2.65 4.23
C LEU A 76 16.98 2.35 4.92
N GLU A 77 18.03 2.11 4.15
CA GLU A 77 19.36 1.89 4.69
C GLU A 77 19.97 3.18 5.26
N LEU A 78 19.81 4.30 4.55
CA LEU A 78 20.23 5.63 5.03
C LEU A 78 19.49 6.01 6.31
N ALA A 79 18.17 5.86 6.36
CA ALA A 79 17.37 6.16 7.53
C ALA A 79 17.80 5.34 8.76
N LYS A 80 18.18 4.07 8.58
CA LYS A 80 18.74 3.23 9.66
C LYS A 80 20.08 3.77 10.15
N ARG A 81 20.98 4.16 9.23
CA ARG A 81 22.30 4.72 9.59
C ARG A 81 22.15 6.06 10.32
N GLU A 82 21.27 6.94 9.86
CA GLU A 82 20.98 8.23 10.50
C GLU A 82 20.43 8.04 11.92
N ARG A 83 19.51 7.09 12.10
CA ARG A 83 19.01 6.74 13.44
C ARG A 83 20.12 6.27 14.37
N ASP A 84 21.02 5.41 13.87
CA ASP A 84 22.12 4.89 14.69
C ASP A 84 23.11 6.00 15.08
N VAL A 85 23.33 6.99 14.20
CA VAL A 85 24.14 8.19 14.50
C VAL A 85 23.43 9.06 15.54
N ALA A 86 22.16 9.38 15.33
CA ALA A 86 21.37 10.19 16.27
C ALA A 86 21.33 9.57 17.67
N GLN A 87 21.25 8.23 17.76
CA GLN A 87 21.30 7.52 19.03
C GLN A 87 22.67 7.66 19.72
N ARG A 88 23.78 7.60 18.97
CA ARG A 88 25.12 7.81 19.52
C ARG A 88 25.32 9.25 19.98
N GLU A 89 24.86 10.23 19.21
CA GLU A 89 24.91 11.65 19.58
C GLU A 89 24.08 11.94 20.83
N ALA A 90 22.89 11.33 20.97
CA ALA A 90 22.06 11.48 22.16
C ALA A 90 22.76 10.94 23.43
N VAL A 91 23.52 9.85 23.31
CA VAL A 91 24.31 9.30 24.43
C VAL A 91 25.45 10.25 24.80
N LEU A 92 26.16 10.81 23.81
CA LEU A 92 27.22 11.78 24.05
C LEU A 92 26.70 13.07 24.70
N ALA A 93 25.59 13.62 24.19
CA ALA A 93 24.96 14.82 24.74
C ALA A 93 24.50 14.64 26.19
N ARG A 94 23.98 13.45 26.55
CA ARG A 94 23.66 13.11 27.94
C ARG A 94 24.90 13.10 28.83
N ARG A 95 26.01 12.53 28.35
CA ARG A 95 27.28 12.49 29.08
C ARG A 95 27.91 13.87 29.26
N GLU A 96 27.81 14.75 28.26
CA GLU A 96 28.27 16.14 28.36
C GLU A 96 27.46 16.95 29.39
N LEU A 97 26.14 16.74 29.45
CA LEU A 97 25.29 17.33 30.48
C LEU A 97 25.69 16.88 31.89
N GLU A 98 26.02 15.61 32.08
CA GLU A 98 26.50 15.07 33.36
C GLU A 98 27.84 15.67 33.80
N LEU A 99 28.76 15.92 32.86
CA LEU A 99 30.05 16.56 33.14
C LEU A 99 29.89 18.05 33.46
N THR A 100 28.98 18.74 32.76
CA THR A 100 28.67 20.15 33.03
C THR A 100 28.00 20.32 34.40
N ASN A 101 27.16 19.37 34.81
CA ASN A 101 26.51 19.36 36.13
C ASN A 101 27.49 19.02 37.28
N ARG A 102 28.59 18.30 36.98
CA ARG A 102 29.68 18.03 37.94
C ARG A 102 30.76 19.11 38.00
N GLY A 103 30.79 20.04 37.03
CA GLY A 103 31.85 21.04 36.87
C GLY A 103 31.74 22.30 37.72
N ASN A 104 30.85 22.38 38.72
CA ASN A 104 30.68 23.62 39.49
C ASN A 104 31.01 23.47 40.99
N PRO A 105 32.29 23.57 41.40
CA PRO A 105 32.66 23.89 42.76
C PRO A 105 33.12 25.36 42.90
N ALA A 106 32.38 26.08 43.76
CA ALA A 106 32.77 27.20 44.61
C ALA A 106 33.03 28.63 44.04
N MET A 107 32.27 29.59 44.61
CA MET A 107 32.67 30.89 45.23
C MET A 107 31.43 31.81 45.16
N GLY A 108 30.78 32.34 46.21
CA GLY A 108 31.11 32.57 47.61
C GLY A 108 30.77 34.03 47.94
N HIS A 109 29.66 34.30 48.65
CA HIS A 109 29.47 35.30 49.72
C HIS A 109 28.02 35.84 49.88
N GLN A 110 27.43 35.46 51.01
CA GLN A 110 26.71 36.27 52.01
C GLN A 110 25.54 37.21 51.60
N GLY A 111 24.37 36.91 52.18
CA GLY A 111 23.63 37.91 52.96
C GLY A 111 22.13 38.06 52.68
N ARG A 112 21.33 37.59 53.65
CA ARG A 112 20.04 38.15 54.12
C ARG A 112 18.75 37.88 53.33
N GLU A 113 17.93 37.03 53.97
CA GLU A 113 16.53 37.27 54.38
C GLU A 113 15.53 37.79 53.34
N GLY A 114 14.46 37.01 53.09
CA GLY A 114 13.23 37.57 52.51
C GLY A 114 12.35 36.56 51.77
N HIS A 115 11.65 35.73 52.54
CA HIS A 115 10.35 35.11 52.27
C HIS A 115 9.59 35.59 51.01
N VAL A 116 9.63 34.85 49.89
CA VAL A 116 8.44 34.40 49.11
C VAL A 116 8.88 33.46 47.97
N ASN A 117 8.00 32.52 47.62
CA ASN A 117 7.95 31.75 46.36
C ASN A 117 8.49 30.30 46.38
N GLU A 118 8.01 29.51 47.33
CA GLU A 118 8.04 28.04 47.29
C GLU A 118 6.85 27.49 46.48
N LEU A 119 6.75 27.86 45.19
CA LEU A 119 5.69 27.38 44.28
C LEU A 119 6.16 27.17 42.82
N ARG A 120 7.46 27.20 42.54
CA ARG A 120 7.96 27.24 41.15
C ARG A 120 8.95 26.14 40.75
N SER A 121 8.96 25.03 41.48
CA SER A 121 9.89 23.91 41.24
C SER A 121 9.26 22.66 40.61
N GLN A 122 7.95 22.64 40.37
CA GLN A 122 7.26 21.50 39.76
C GLN A 122 6.93 21.69 38.27
N GLN A 123 7.20 22.86 37.67
CA GLN A 123 6.76 23.18 36.31
C GLN A 123 7.89 23.22 35.27
N ARG A 124 8.90 22.34 35.37
CA ARG A 124 10.02 22.31 34.40
C ARG A 124 10.43 20.91 33.94
N VAL A 125 9.51 19.94 33.96
CA VAL A 125 9.71 18.62 33.32
C VAL A 125 8.70 18.37 32.19
N GLU A 126 7.61 19.13 32.07
CA GLU A 126 6.51 18.78 31.15
C GLU A 126 6.60 19.32 29.70
N ALA A 127 7.61 20.11 29.32
CA ALA A 127 7.55 20.83 28.03
C ALA A 127 8.46 20.30 26.90
N ARG A 128 9.20 19.19 27.07
CA ARG A 128 10.20 18.79 26.04
C ARG A 128 10.09 17.38 25.47
N ALA A 129 9.23 16.51 26.00
CA ALA A 129 8.95 15.19 25.42
C ALA A 129 7.89 15.23 24.29
N THR A 130 7.28 16.38 24.03
CA THR A 130 6.07 16.51 23.21
C THR A 130 6.25 16.70 21.70
N PRO A 131 7.36 17.26 21.16
CA PRO A 131 7.49 17.43 19.70
C PRO A 131 7.99 16.15 18.99
N GLN A 132 9.02 15.50 19.53
CA GLN A 132 9.67 14.34 18.91
C GLN A 132 8.71 13.14 18.86
N LEU A 133 8.08 12.81 20.00
CA LEU A 133 7.12 11.72 20.07
C LEU A 133 5.91 11.98 19.15
N ARG A 134 5.43 13.23 19.03
CA ARG A 134 4.35 13.57 18.08
C ARG A 134 4.79 13.41 16.62
N ALA A 135 6.01 13.79 16.28
CA ALA A 135 6.56 13.61 14.94
C ALA A 135 6.70 12.12 14.60
N ASP A 136 7.17 11.31 15.55
CA ASP A 136 7.30 9.86 15.41
C ASP A 136 5.93 9.18 15.28
N VAL A 137 4.96 9.54 16.13
CA VAL A 137 3.59 8.99 16.09
C VAL A 137 2.90 9.36 14.78
N LYS A 138 3.06 10.60 14.30
CA LYS A 138 2.49 11.01 13.02
C LYS A 138 3.17 10.30 11.85
N GLY A 139 4.50 10.22 11.83
CA GLY A 139 5.25 9.56 10.76
C GLY A 139 4.94 8.06 10.66
N ILE A 140 4.86 7.37 11.81
CA ILE A 140 4.44 5.96 11.89
C ILE A 140 2.96 5.83 11.48
N GLY A 141 2.11 6.76 11.93
CA GLY A 141 0.71 6.80 11.55
C GLY A 141 0.50 6.96 10.04
N ASP A 142 1.31 7.77 9.37
CA ASP A 142 1.22 8.00 7.92
C ASP A 142 1.51 6.73 7.09
N LEU A 143 2.13 5.70 7.68
CA LEU A 143 2.29 4.37 7.07
C LEU A 143 1.01 3.51 7.13
N LEU A 144 0.04 3.89 7.95
CA LEU A 144 -1.24 3.22 8.09
C LEU A 144 -2.32 3.95 7.28
N GLY A 145 -3.03 3.20 6.45
CA GLY A 145 -4.21 3.69 5.74
C GLY A 145 -5.35 4.06 6.69
N GLU A 146 -6.22 4.98 6.26
CA GLU A 146 -7.44 5.27 7.00
C GLU A 146 -8.43 4.10 6.94
N PHE A 147 -9.26 3.97 7.98
CA PHE A 147 -10.30 2.95 8.04
C PHE A 147 -11.65 3.59 8.36
N ASP A 148 -12.56 3.57 7.40
CA ASP A 148 -13.89 4.16 7.51
C ASP A 148 -15.00 3.14 7.89
N GLY A 149 -14.67 1.85 7.84
CA GLY A 149 -15.60 0.74 8.06
C GLY A 149 -16.34 0.28 6.79
N SER A 150 -16.02 0.80 5.61
CA SER A 150 -16.64 0.41 4.34
C SER A 150 -15.88 -0.70 3.60
N ASN A 151 -14.60 -0.91 3.92
CA ASN A 151 -13.82 -2.01 3.36
C ASN A 151 -14.29 -3.36 3.95
N PRO A 152 -14.81 -4.30 3.14
CA PRO A 152 -15.25 -5.60 3.63
C PRO A 152 -14.11 -6.54 4.04
N TYR A 153 -12.85 -6.15 3.84
CA TYR A 153 -11.65 -6.91 4.19
C TYR A 153 -10.91 -6.22 5.36
N PHE A 154 -11.50 -6.23 6.55
CA PHE A 154 -10.86 -5.68 7.75
C PHE A 154 -9.49 -6.34 8.01
N GLU A 155 -9.38 -7.64 7.73
CA GLU A 155 -8.16 -8.44 7.94
C GLU A 155 -6.91 -7.84 7.27
N ASP A 156 -7.05 -7.20 6.10
CA ASP A 156 -5.91 -6.61 5.38
C ASP A 156 -5.41 -5.34 6.08
N TRP A 157 -6.33 -4.53 6.60
CA TRP A 157 -5.98 -3.37 7.41
C TRP A 157 -5.39 -3.80 8.77
N GLU A 158 -5.94 -4.84 9.39
CA GLU A 158 -5.39 -5.44 10.62
C GLU A 158 -3.94 -5.92 10.41
N LYS A 159 -3.65 -6.59 9.28
CA LYS A 159 -2.28 -7.01 8.93
C LYS A 159 -1.32 -5.82 8.81
N GLN A 160 -1.77 -4.71 8.22
CA GLN A 160 -0.96 -3.48 8.15
C GLN A 160 -0.68 -2.92 9.55
N VAL A 161 -1.69 -2.83 10.42
CA VAL A 161 -1.54 -2.41 11.82
C VAL A 161 -0.49 -3.26 12.53
N ARG A 162 -0.62 -4.60 12.46
CA ARG A 162 0.31 -5.54 13.11
C ARG A 162 1.73 -5.43 12.52
N LEU A 163 1.86 -5.22 11.21
CA LEU A 163 3.15 -5.03 10.55
C LEU A 163 3.85 -3.76 11.04
N VAL A 164 3.16 -2.61 11.06
CA VAL A 164 3.71 -1.34 11.54
C VAL A 164 4.12 -1.45 12.99
N LYS A 165 3.26 -2.01 13.85
CA LYS A 165 3.58 -2.28 15.25
C LYS A 165 4.88 -3.07 15.40
N ARG A 166 5.04 -4.15 14.63
CA ARG A 166 6.20 -5.04 14.70
C ARG A 166 7.48 -4.37 14.18
N LEU A 167 7.41 -3.67 13.05
CA LEU A 167 8.59 -3.06 12.41
C LEU A 167 9.16 -1.88 13.20
N PHE A 168 8.28 -1.08 13.79
CA PHE A 168 8.66 0.11 14.55
C PHE A 168 8.63 -0.12 16.07
N THR A 169 8.42 -1.37 16.50
CA THR A 169 8.34 -1.76 17.92
C THR A 169 7.43 -0.84 18.72
N VAL A 170 6.25 -0.56 18.18
CA VAL A 170 5.32 0.43 18.74
C VAL A 170 4.57 -0.18 19.92
N ASP A 171 4.60 0.55 21.03
CA ASP A 171 3.87 0.20 22.25
C ASP A 171 2.36 0.14 22.01
N ASP A 172 1.65 -0.72 22.74
CA ASP A 172 0.21 -0.94 22.56
C ASP A 172 -0.59 0.35 22.74
N ALA A 173 -0.23 1.15 23.74
CA ALA A 173 -0.86 2.43 24.02
C ALA A 173 -0.69 3.42 22.86
N ILE A 174 0.52 3.51 22.30
CA ILE A 174 0.80 4.38 21.15
C ILE A 174 0.08 3.87 19.91
N MET A 175 0.07 2.55 19.69
CA MET A 175 -0.62 1.96 18.53
C MET A 175 -2.13 2.20 18.59
N LYS A 176 -2.75 2.11 19.76
CA LYS A 176 -4.16 2.47 19.95
C LYS A 176 -4.43 3.93 19.64
N ILE A 177 -3.55 4.85 20.04
CA ILE A 177 -3.65 6.28 19.68
C ILE A 177 -3.57 6.43 18.15
N ILE A 178 -2.63 5.76 17.48
CA ILE A 178 -2.51 5.79 16.02
C ILE A 178 -3.77 5.25 15.36
N ILE A 179 -4.26 4.08 15.79
CA ILE A 179 -5.49 3.46 15.27
C ILE A 179 -6.67 4.43 15.43
N SER A 180 -6.92 4.95 16.62
CA SER A 180 -8.05 5.86 16.86
C SER A 180 -8.00 7.11 15.98
N SER A 181 -6.81 7.61 15.65
CA SER A 181 -6.64 8.75 14.73
C SER A 181 -6.95 8.41 13.26
N LYS A 182 -6.79 7.14 12.88
CA LYS A 182 -6.99 6.60 11.53
C LYS A 182 -8.41 6.10 11.29
N LEU A 183 -9.22 5.99 12.33
CA LEU A 183 -10.64 5.71 12.19
C LEU A 183 -11.36 6.95 11.61
N LYS A 184 -12.23 6.70 10.64
CA LYS A 184 -13.09 7.70 10.00
C LYS A 184 -14.52 7.16 9.89
N GLY A 185 -15.45 8.01 9.46
CA GLY A 185 -16.78 7.58 9.04
C GLY A 185 -17.52 6.74 10.08
N THR A 186 -17.94 5.53 9.68
CA THR A 186 -18.68 4.61 10.54
C THR A 186 -17.80 3.98 11.61
N ALA A 187 -16.53 3.72 11.30
CA ALA A 187 -15.58 3.17 12.26
C ALA A 187 -15.30 4.12 13.45
N ASP A 188 -15.13 5.43 13.21
CA ASP A 188 -14.96 6.41 14.30
C ASP A 188 -16.22 6.52 15.17
N ARG A 189 -17.42 6.54 14.55
CA ARG A 189 -18.69 6.53 15.30
C ARG A 189 -18.85 5.27 16.15
N TRP A 190 -18.53 4.10 15.60
CA TRP A 190 -18.55 2.84 16.34
C TRP A 190 -17.57 2.87 17.50
N PHE A 191 -16.34 3.36 17.29
CA PHE A 191 -15.33 3.44 18.34
C PHE A 191 -15.83 4.32 19.50
N ARG A 192 -16.44 5.47 19.20
CA ARG A 192 -16.99 6.40 20.21
C ARG A 192 -18.32 5.96 20.81
N SER A 193 -18.99 4.95 20.25
CA SER A 193 -20.32 4.53 20.71
C SER A 193 -20.32 3.90 22.10
N LYS A 194 -19.17 3.37 22.55
CA LYS A 194 -18.96 2.71 23.83
C LYS A 194 -17.64 3.19 24.42
N SER A 195 -17.66 3.69 25.66
CA SER A 195 -16.43 4.15 26.34
C SER A 195 -15.46 2.99 26.57
N GLU A 196 -15.98 1.77 26.72
CA GLU A 196 -15.24 0.53 26.91
C GLU A 196 -14.24 0.25 25.79
N HIS A 197 -14.49 0.71 24.55
CA HIS A 197 -13.54 0.57 23.44
C HIS A 197 -12.22 1.32 23.69
N THR A 198 -12.25 2.39 24.49
CA THR A 198 -11.03 3.14 24.86
C THR A 198 -10.22 2.37 25.90
N GLU A 199 -10.86 1.54 26.71
CA GLU A 199 -10.24 0.79 27.81
C GLU A 199 -9.68 -0.57 27.36
N MET A 200 -10.23 -1.15 26.27
CA MET A 200 -9.76 -2.41 25.67
C MET A 200 -8.24 -2.44 25.42
N THR A 201 -7.62 -3.59 25.57
CA THR A 201 -6.27 -3.82 25.05
C THR A 201 -6.23 -3.68 23.53
N LEU A 202 -5.03 -3.59 22.94
CA LEU A 202 -4.90 -3.49 21.48
C LEU A 202 -5.53 -4.71 20.78
N ASP A 203 -5.27 -5.92 21.30
CA ASP A 203 -5.80 -7.16 20.71
C ASP A 203 -7.32 -7.26 20.86
N GLU A 204 -7.88 -6.88 22.02
CA GLU A 204 -9.34 -6.83 22.21
C GLU A 204 -10.01 -5.84 21.27
N LEU A 205 -9.41 -4.66 21.08
CA LEU A 205 -9.91 -3.66 20.15
C LEU A 205 -9.92 -4.18 18.71
N LEU A 206 -8.81 -4.80 18.27
CA LEU A 206 -8.72 -5.38 16.92
C LEU A 206 -9.72 -6.53 16.73
N LEU A 207 -9.94 -7.36 17.76
CA LEU A 207 -10.93 -8.42 17.74
C LEU A 207 -12.36 -7.86 17.62
N ALA A 208 -12.70 -6.84 18.41
CA ALA A 208 -14.00 -6.20 18.38
C ALA A 208 -14.25 -5.50 17.04
N MET A 209 -13.23 -4.85 16.47
CA MET A 209 -13.31 -4.28 15.13
C MET A 209 -13.52 -5.35 14.06
N LYS A 210 -12.83 -6.50 14.19
CA LYS A 210 -13.03 -7.63 13.28
C LYS A 210 -14.47 -8.12 13.30
N ASP A 211 -15.04 -8.34 14.48
CA ASP A 211 -16.43 -8.76 14.62
C ASP A 211 -17.42 -7.73 14.04
N GLY A 212 -17.15 -6.43 14.23
CA GLY A 212 -18.00 -5.35 13.75
C GLY A 212 -17.89 -5.06 12.25
N PHE A 213 -16.73 -5.26 11.63
CA PHE A 213 -16.43 -4.75 10.28
C PHE A 213 -15.95 -5.78 9.26
N ASP A 214 -15.58 -6.99 9.67
CA ASP A 214 -15.16 -8.05 8.73
C ASP A 214 -16.37 -8.67 8.04
N GLN A 215 -16.90 -7.95 7.05
CA GLN A 215 -18.09 -8.33 6.27
C GLN A 215 -17.70 -8.96 4.94
N ARG A 216 -16.72 -9.87 4.96
CA ARG A 216 -16.15 -10.47 3.76
C ARG A 216 -17.24 -11.23 2.97
N PRO A 217 -17.42 -10.94 1.66
CA PRO A 217 -18.40 -11.66 0.83
C PRO A 217 -18.15 -13.16 0.83
N SER A 218 -19.14 -14.02 0.63
CA SER A 218 -18.92 -15.47 0.67
C SER A 218 -17.94 -15.96 -0.41
N LYS A 219 -17.37 -17.17 -0.26
CA LYS A 219 -16.52 -17.79 -1.31
C LYS A 219 -17.25 -17.82 -2.66
N VAL A 220 -18.55 -18.15 -2.63
CA VAL A 220 -19.39 -18.21 -3.82
C VAL A 220 -19.57 -16.83 -4.46
N ASP A 221 -19.78 -15.78 -3.67
CA ASP A 221 -19.94 -14.42 -4.23
C ASP A 221 -18.64 -13.92 -4.87
N ARG A 222 -17.50 -14.23 -4.26
CA ARG A 222 -16.19 -13.88 -4.82
C ARG A 222 -15.93 -14.64 -6.12
N LEU A 223 -16.28 -15.93 -6.17
CA LEU A 223 -16.18 -16.73 -7.39
C LEU A 223 -17.09 -16.18 -8.50
N LYS A 224 -18.34 -15.87 -8.18
CA LYS A 224 -19.28 -15.25 -9.13
C LYS A 224 -18.76 -13.93 -9.68
N LYS A 225 -18.20 -13.06 -8.84
CA LYS A 225 -17.56 -11.80 -9.28
C LYS A 225 -16.36 -12.06 -10.18
N PHE A 226 -15.51 -13.02 -9.82
CA PHE A 226 -14.39 -13.43 -10.66
C PHE A 226 -14.87 -13.93 -12.02
N GLU A 227 -15.82 -14.87 -12.07
CA GLU A 227 -16.37 -15.44 -13.31
C GLU A 227 -17.06 -14.39 -14.19
N ALA A 228 -17.85 -13.51 -13.58
CA ALA A 228 -18.59 -12.45 -14.28
C ALA A 228 -17.67 -11.44 -14.98
N ARG A 229 -16.44 -11.24 -14.47
CA ARG A 229 -15.48 -10.33 -15.09
C ARG A 229 -14.99 -10.89 -16.42
N THR A 230 -15.49 -10.36 -17.53
CA THR A 230 -15.07 -10.73 -18.88
C THR A 230 -14.45 -9.52 -19.57
N TRP A 231 -13.43 -9.75 -20.40
CA TRP A 231 -12.76 -8.68 -21.14
C TRP A 231 -13.74 -7.97 -22.07
N GLN A 232 -13.76 -6.64 -22.00
CA GLN A 232 -14.60 -5.78 -22.82
C GLN A 232 -13.78 -5.12 -23.93
N THR A 233 -14.43 -4.75 -25.04
CA THR A 233 -13.75 -4.13 -26.19
C THR A 233 -13.37 -2.66 -25.96
N ASN A 234 -13.89 -2.04 -24.90
CA ASN A 234 -13.62 -0.64 -24.54
C ASN A 234 -12.53 -0.47 -23.48
N GLU A 235 -11.78 -1.53 -23.17
CA GLU A 235 -10.66 -1.52 -22.21
C GLU A 235 -9.43 -2.23 -22.78
N SER A 236 -8.25 -1.89 -22.25
CA SER A 236 -7.03 -2.62 -22.59
C SER A 236 -7.01 -4.01 -21.94
N PHE A 237 -6.34 -4.95 -22.61
CA PHE A 237 -6.18 -6.30 -22.06
C PHE A 237 -5.40 -6.28 -20.73
N CYS A 238 -4.38 -5.44 -20.60
CA CYS A 238 -3.59 -5.27 -19.39
C CYS A 238 -4.46 -4.88 -18.18
N HIS A 239 -5.37 -3.92 -18.35
CA HIS A 239 -6.29 -3.51 -17.30
C HIS A 239 -7.22 -4.66 -16.88
N TYR A 240 -7.84 -5.34 -17.86
CA TYR A 240 -8.64 -6.54 -17.61
C TYR A 240 -7.87 -7.62 -16.84
N TYR A 241 -6.65 -7.93 -17.30
CA TYR A 241 -5.81 -8.96 -16.71
C TYR A 241 -5.52 -8.66 -15.24
N HIS A 242 -5.13 -7.41 -14.91
CA HIS A 242 -4.86 -7.02 -13.53
C HIS A 242 -6.10 -7.09 -12.64
N GLU A 243 -7.25 -6.60 -13.10
CA GLU A 243 -8.49 -6.73 -12.33
C GLU A 243 -8.89 -8.19 -12.12
N LYS A 244 -8.77 -9.01 -13.18
CA LYS A 244 -9.07 -10.44 -13.14
C LYS A 244 -8.15 -11.16 -12.17
N LEU A 245 -6.85 -10.83 -12.17
CA LEU A 245 -5.85 -11.37 -11.25
C LEU A 245 -6.17 -10.98 -9.80
N ILE A 246 -6.51 -9.72 -9.54
CA ILE A 246 -6.91 -9.24 -8.20
C ILE A 246 -8.14 -10.02 -7.72
N LEU A 247 -9.17 -10.17 -8.56
CA LEU A 247 -10.36 -10.97 -8.24
C LEU A 247 -10.00 -12.44 -7.97
N GLY A 248 -9.06 -13.00 -8.74
CA GLY A 248 -8.55 -14.37 -8.55
C GLY A 248 -7.90 -14.56 -7.17
N ASN A 249 -7.05 -13.62 -6.75
CA ASN A 249 -6.41 -13.64 -5.43
C ASN A 249 -7.41 -13.59 -4.27
N LEU A 250 -8.60 -13.02 -4.50
CA LEU A 250 -9.67 -12.94 -3.50
C LEU A 250 -10.50 -14.23 -3.39
N VAL A 251 -10.43 -15.14 -4.36
CA VAL A 251 -11.10 -16.45 -4.33
C VAL A 251 -10.18 -17.46 -3.61
N PRO A 252 -10.52 -17.94 -2.40
CA PRO A 252 -9.69 -18.90 -1.70
C PRO A 252 -9.71 -20.26 -2.41
N ILE A 253 -8.54 -20.91 -2.44
CA ILE A 253 -8.34 -22.29 -2.90
C ILE A 253 -9.13 -23.23 -1.98
#